data_AF-A0A2M6WLB1-F1
#
_entry.id   AF-A0A2M6WLB1-F1
#
_cell.length_a   1.000
_cell.length_b   1.000
_cell.length_c   1.000
_cell.angle_alpha   90.00
_cell.angle_beta   90.00
_cell.angle_gamma   90.00
#
_symmetry.space_group_name_H-M   'P 1'
#
loop_
_entity.id
_entity.type
_entity.pdbx_description
1 polymer ?
#
loop_
_entity_poly.entity_id
_entity_poly.type
_entity_poly.pdbx_seq_one_letter_code
_entity_poly.pdbx_strand_id
1 'polypeptide(L)'
;MAAADLNFDGRDEIITGAGPGGGPHVRIFDQTGKVMGQFFAYNKNFRGGVSVAAGDVDGDGRDEIITGAGPGGGPHVRIFDRKGKVKEQFFAYNKNFRGGVNVAAADLNFDGRDEIITGAGPGGGPHVRIFSKTGVILNEFFGYDQNFRGGVNVSAIKVKIKK
;
A
#
# COMPACT_ATOMS: atom_id res chain seq x y z
N MET A 1 -2.60 -4.07 -7.06
CA MET A 1 -3.76 -4.91 -6.72
C MET A 1 -3.37 -5.69 -5.49
N ALA A 2 -4.32 -5.92 -4.58
CA ALA A 2 -4.13 -6.72 -3.38
C ALA A 2 -5.29 -7.70 -3.22
N ALA A 3 -5.09 -8.74 -2.41
CA ALA A 3 -6.12 -9.67 -1.98
C ALA A 3 -6.03 -9.77 -0.45
N ALA A 4 -7.18 -9.68 0.23
CA ALA A 4 -7.29 -9.67 1.68
C ALA A 4 -8.73 -9.92 2.12
N ASP A 5 -8.92 -10.61 3.25
CA ASP A 5 -10.25 -10.83 3.85
C ASP A 5 -10.67 -9.56 4.63
N LEU A 6 -11.32 -8.62 3.96
CA LEU A 6 -11.75 -7.35 4.57
C LEU A 6 -13.06 -7.50 5.35
N ASN A 7 -13.76 -8.62 5.16
CA ASN A 7 -15.13 -8.80 5.63
C ASN A 7 -15.29 -9.89 6.72
N PHE A 8 -14.28 -10.74 6.92
CA PHE A 8 -14.20 -11.86 7.86
C PHE A 8 -15.05 -13.08 7.51
N ASP A 9 -15.30 -13.33 6.24
CA ASP A 9 -16.00 -14.53 5.80
C ASP A 9 -15.04 -15.69 5.44
N GLY A 10 -13.74 -15.48 5.59
CA GLY A 10 -12.71 -16.46 5.27
C GLY A 10 -12.36 -16.51 3.79
N ARG A 11 -12.80 -15.54 2.98
CA ARG A 11 -12.45 -15.37 1.57
C ARG A 11 -11.82 -14.00 1.36
N ASP A 12 -10.77 -13.98 0.55
CA ASP A 12 -10.12 -12.72 0.21
C ASP A 12 -10.96 -11.93 -0.80
N GLU A 13 -11.19 -10.65 -0.52
CA GLU A 13 -11.63 -9.66 -1.48
C GLU A 13 -10.50 -9.21 -2.40
N ILE A 14 -10.86 -8.79 -3.62
CA ILE A 14 -9.93 -8.21 -4.59
C ILE A 14 -9.96 -6.69 -4.48
N ILE A 15 -8.81 -6.08 -4.22
CA ILE A 15 -8.65 -4.63 -4.09
C ILE A 15 -7.82 -4.10 -5.26
N THR A 16 -8.41 -3.20 -6.05
CA THR A 16 -7.72 -2.58 -7.18
C THR A 16 -7.52 -1.10 -6.98
N GLY A 17 -6.39 -0.60 -7.49
CA GLY A 17 -6.08 0.81 -7.61
C GLY A 17 -5.95 1.16 -9.09
N ALA A 18 -6.51 2.28 -9.51
CA ALA A 18 -6.33 2.74 -10.88
C ALA A 18 -4.88 3.19 -11.13
N GLY A 19 -4.35 2.87 -12.31
CA GLY A 19 -3.02 3.32 -12.75
C GLY A 19 -3.00 4.82 -13.15
N PRO A 20 -1.83 5.32 -13.59
CA PRO A 20 -1.70 6.68 -14.12
C PRO A 20 -2.77 7.00 -15.18
N GLY A 21 -3.37 8.19 -15.08
CA GLY A 21 -4.50 8.65 -15.90
C GLY A 21 -5.88 8.34 -15.30
N GLY A 22 -6.04 7.24 -14.54
CA GLY A 22 -7.33 6.80 -13.97
C GLY A 22 -7.75 7.47 -12.66
N GLY A 23 -6.85 8.27 -12.07
CA GLY A 23 -7.04 8.91 -10.76
C GLY A 23 -6.86 7.97 -9.57
N PRO A 24 -6.97 8.46 -8.31
CA PRO A 24 -6.67 7.66 -7.11
C PRO A 24 -7.84 6.78 -6.70
N HIS A 25 -8.48 6.12 -7.65
CA HIS A 25 -9.69 5.33 -7.41
C HIS A 25 -9.32 3.93 -6.91
N VAL A 26 -9.87 3.57 -5.75
CA VAL A 26 -9.76 2.24 -5.14
C VAL A 26 -11.12 1.55 -5.26
N ARG A 27 -11.12 0.30 -5.71
CA ARG A 27 -12.33 -0.53 -5.82
C ARG A 27 -12.11 -1.87 -5.14
N ILE A 28 -13.15 -2.35 -4.48
CA ILE A 28 -13.18 -3.62 -3.75
C ILE A 28 -14.21 -4.51 -4.43
N PHE A 29 -13.82 -5.75 -4.73
CA PHE A 29 -14.66 -6.73 -5.38
C PHE A 29 -14.66 -8.03 -4.60
N ASP A 30 -15.78 -8.76 -4.65
CA ASP A 30 -15.78 -10.17 -4.28
C ASP A 30 -15.12 -11.04 -5.38
N GLN A 31 -14.97 -12.33 -5.11
CA GLN A 31 -14.39 -13.31 -6.04
C GLN A 31 -15.19 -13.49 -7.35
N THR A 32 -16.44 -13.01 -7.41
CA THR A 32 -17.27 -13.05 -8.62
C THR A 32 -17.14 -11.77 -9.47
N GLY A 33 -16.39 -10.78 -8.98
CA GLY A 33 -16.25 -9.48 -9.62
C GLY A 33 -17.37 -8.48 -9.27
N LYS A 34 -18.21 -8.78 -8.28
CA LYS A 34 -19.22 -7.84 -7.80
C LYS A 34 -18.54 -6.75 -6.96
N VAL A 35 -18.86 -5.49 -7.24
CA VAL A 35 -18.35 -4.35 -6.47
C VAL A 35 -18.96 -4.36 -5.07
N MET A 36 -18.09 -4.37 -4.05
CA MET A 36 -18.47 -4.29 -2.65
C MET A 36 -18.28 -2.88 -2.07
N GLY A 37 -17.33 -2.12 -2.62
CA GLY A 37 -17.04 -0.76 -2.18
C GLY A 37 -16.09 -0.06 -3.14
N GLN A 38 -16.07 1.28 -3.08
CA GLN A 38 -15.13 2.11 -3.84
C GLN A 38 -14.99 3.49 -3.22
N PHE A 39 -13.81 4.10 -3.38
CA PHE A 39 -13.54 5.45 -2.90
C PHE A 39 -12.33 6.07 -3.63
N PHE A 40 -12.13 7.37 -3.46
CA PHE A 40 -10.91 8.06 -3.89
C PHE A 40 -9.95 8.21 -2.71
N ALA A 41 -8.78 7.58 -2.79
CA ALA A 41 -7.79 7.58 -1.70
C ALA A 41 -7.09 8.95 -1.51
N TYR A 42 -7.07 9.76 -2.58
CA TYR A 42 -6.47 11.09 -2.62
C TYR A 42 -7.44 12.08 -3.29
N ASN A 43 -7.01 13.32 -3.56
CA ASN A 43 -7.83 14.29 -4.27
C ASN A 43 -8.39 13.68 -5.57
N LYS A 44 -9.71 13.72 -5.75
CA LYS A 44 -10.40 13.10 -6.91
C LYS A 44 -9.92 13.60 -8.27
N ASN A 45 -9.29 14.78 -8.33
CA ASN A 45 -8.73 15.36 -9.55
C ASN A 45 -7.27 14.96 -9.79
N PHE A 46 -6.62 14.29 -8.82
CA PHE A 46 -5.30 13.71 -9.01
C PHE A 46 -5.37 12.63 -10.10
N ARG A 47 -4.30 12.51 -10.91
CA ARG A 47 -4.24 11.59 -12.06
C ARG A 47 -3.01 10.69 -12.04
N GLY A 48 -2.21 10.69 -10.97
CA GLY A 48 -1.06 9.78 -10.85
C GLY A 48 -1.43 8.32 -10.61
N GLY A 49 -2.70 8.02 -10.35
CA GLY A 49 -3.13 6.69 -9.95
C GLY A 49 -2.90 6.44 -8.46
N VAL A 50 -3.02 5.17 -8.06
CA VAL A 50 -2.85 4.73 -6.67
C VAL A 50 -2.29 3.30 -6.63
N SER A 51 -1.21 3.12 -5.88
CA SER A 51 -0.69 1.81 -5.49
C SER A 51 -1.50 1.29 -4.29
N VAL A 52 -1.81 0.00 -4.26
CA VAL A 52 -2.63 -0.62 -3.21
C VAL A 52 -2.00 -1.89 -2.67
N ALA A 53 -2.05 -2.05 -1.35
CA ALA A 53 -1.71 -3.23 -0.57
C ALA A 53 -2.79 -3.45 0.49
N ALA A 54 -2.77 -4.61 1.15
CA ALA A 54 -3.63 -4.89 2.29
C ALA A 54 -2.92 -5.78 3.30
N GLY A 55 -3.27 -5.64 4.57
CA GLY A 55 -2.71 -6.40 5.70
C GLY A 55 -3.17 -5.85 7.05
N ASP A 56 -3.12 -6.67 8.08
CA ASP A 56 -3.52 -6.33 9.45
C ASP A 56 -2.41 -5.52 10.15
N VAL A 57 -2.41 -4.20 9.94
CA VAL A 57 -1.31 -3.34 10.42
C VAL A 57 -1.53 -2.83 11.83
N ASP A 58 -2.73 -2.99 12.39
CA ASP A 58 -3.00 -2.64 13.78
C ASP A 58 -3.16 -3.81 14.76
N GLY A 59 -3.20 -5.04 14.24
CA GLY A 59 -3.23 -6.27 15.03
C GLY A 59 -4.60 -6.57 15.61
N ASP A 60 -5.68 -6.07 15.01
CA ASP A 60 -7.05 -6.38 15.43
C ASP A 60 -7.63 -7.62 14.72
N GLY A 61 -6.80 -8.28 13.91
CA GLY A 61 -7.13 -9.42 13.08
C GLY A 61 -7.70 -9.04 11.72
N ARG A 62 -7.92 -7.73 11.44
CA ARG A 62 -8.59 -7.20 10.24
C ARG A 62 -7.58 -6.58 9.29
N ASP A 63 -7.64 -7.00 8.03
CA ASP A 63 -6.80 -6.37 7.02
C ASP A 63 -7.29 -4.94 6.74
N GLU A 64 -6.34 -4.00 6.76
CA GLU A 64 -6.52 -2.63 6.30
C GLU A 64 -6.21 -2.49 4.82
N ILE A 65 -6.78 -1.47 4.18
CA ILE A 65 -6.39 -1.06 2.84
C ILE A 65 -5.29 -0.01 2.95
N ILE A 66 -4.11 -0.33 2.42
CA ILE A 66 -2.95 0.57 2.41
C ILE A 66 -2.79 1.11 1.00
N THR A 67 -2.61 2.43 0.87
CA THR A 67 -2.46 3.07 -0.43
C THR A 67 -1.20 3.92 -0.49
N GLY A 68 -0.59 3.96 -1.67
CA GLY A 68 0.47 4.90 -2.03
C GLY A 68 0.03 5.80 -3.17
N ALA A 69 0.25 7.11 -3.08
CA ALA A 69 -0.01 8.01 -4.20
C ALA A 69 0.97 7.69 -5.36
N GLY A 70 0.46 7.62 -6.60
CA GLY A 70 1.29 7.39 -7.77
C GLY A 70 2.09 8.63 -8.24
N PRO A 71 2.74 8.56 -9.41
CA PRO A 71 3.57 9.65 -9.94
C PRO A 71 2.85 11.00 -10.07
N GLY A 72 3.57 12.10 -9.81
CA GLY A 72 3.02 13.45 -9.68
C GLY A 72 2.46 13.75 -8.28
N GLY A 73 2.18 12.71 -7.49
CA GLY A 73 1.83 12.81 -6.07
C GLY A 73 3.06 12.75 -5.17
N GLY A 74 2.90 13.17 -3.92
CA GLY A 74 3.93 12.97 -2.89
C GLY A 74 4.10 11.49 -2.52
N PRO A 75 5.14 11.11 -1.75
CA PRO A 75 5.33 9.76 -1.21
C PRO A 75 4.37 9.49 -0.03
N HIS A 76 3.09 9.82 -0.22
CA HIS A 76 2.06 9.75 0.80
C HIS A 76 1.55 8.32 0.88
N VAL A 77 1.57 7.76 2.08
CA VAL A 77 0.95 6.49 2.42
C VAL A 77 -0.28 6.78 3.27
N ARG A 78 -1.40 6.13 2.97
CA ARG A 78 -2.64 6.21 3.74
C ARG A 78 -3.20 4.83 4.02
N ILE A 79 -3.67 4.64 5.24
CA ILE A 79 -4.29 3.42 5.73
C ILE A 79 -5.77 3.68 5.89
N PHE A 80 -6.60 2.81 5.34
CA PHE A 80 -8.06 2.91 5.35
C PHE A 80 -8.71 1.66 5.93
N ASP A 81 -9.87 1.86 6.55
CA ASP A 81 -10.80 0.76 6.74
C ASP A 81 -11.47 0.36 5.40
N ARG A 82 -12.21 -0.76 5.40
CA ARG A 82 -12.93 -1.24 4.21
C ARG A 82 -14.00 -0.28 3.67
N LYS A 83 -14.42 0.72 4.46
CA LYS A 83 -15.40 1.75 4.06
C LYS A 83 -14.72 2.98 3.45
N GLY A 84 -13.39 3.00 3.37
CA GLY A 84 -12.62 4.13 2.85
C GLY A 84 -12.42 5.26 3.86
N LYS A 85 -12.62 5.01 5.16
CA LYS A 85 -12.27 5.97 6.21
C LYS A 85 -10.78 5.85 6.53
N VAL A 86 -10.08 6.99 6.55
CA VAL A 86 -8.66 7.03 6.92
C VAL A 86 -8.50 6.65 8.40
N LYS A 87 -7.66 5.64 8.66
CA LYS A 87 -7.19 5.25 10.00
C LYS A 87 -5.90 5.96 10.36
N GLU A 88 -4.96 6.09 9.41
CA GLU A 88 -3.66 6.73 9.62
C GLU A 88 -3.05 7.19 8.27
N GLN A 89 -2.08 8.12 8.30
CA GLN A 89 -1.34 8.55 7.12
C GLN A 89 0.04 9.14 7.43
N PHE A 90 1.00 8.95 6.53
CA PHE A 90 2.35 9.53 6.68
C PHE A 90 3.06 9.69 5.33
N PHE A 91 4.19 10.43 5.32
CA PHE A 91 5.08 10.50 4.14
C PHE A 91 6.25 9.54 4.31
N ALA A 92 6.37 8.56 3.40
CA ALA A 92 7.43 7.53 3.47
C ALA A 92 8.83 8.04 3.08
N TYR A 93 8.87 9.14 2.32
CA TYR A 93 10.09 9.78 1.86
C TYR A 93 9.97 11.30 2.02
N ASN A 94 10.95 12.07 1.52
CA ASN A 94 10.89 13.52 1.54
C ASN A 94 9.54 14.02 0.99
N LYS A 95 8.79 14.79 1.78
CA LYS A 95 7.45 15.28 1.42
C LYS A 95 7.38 16.08 0.12
N ASN A 96 8.51 16.60 -0.36
CA ASN A 96 8.63 17.34 -1.62
C ASN A 96 8.93 16.44 -2.83
N PHE A 97 9.26 15.17 -2.62
CA PHE A 97 9.39 14.18 -3.69
C PHE A 97 8.04 14.00 -4.41
N ARG A 98 8.06 13.81 -5.73
CA ARG A 98 6.85 13.73 -6.57
C ARG A 98 6.77 12.47 -7.43
N GLY A 99 7.64 11.48 -7.19
CA GLY A 99 7.58 10.20 -7.89
C GLY A 99 6.47 9.27 -7.37
N GLY A 100 5.81 9.63 -6.28
CA GLY A 100 4.87 8.75 -5.59
C GLY A 100 5.56 7.67 -4.76
N VAL A 101 4.79 6.66 -4.36
CA VAL A 101 5.26 5.53 -3.55
C VAL A 101 4.49 4.25 -3.89
N ASN A 102 5.22 3.15 -4.01
CA ASN A 102 4.66 1.80 -4.10
C ASN A 102 4.57 1.19 -2.71
N VAL A 103 3.52 0.42 -2.44
CA VAL A 103 3.25 -0.16 -1.13
C VAL A 103 3.08 -1.68 -1.20
N ALA A 104 3.50 -2.37 -0.15
CA ALA A 104 3.22 -3.76 0.16
C ALA A 104 3.05 -3.90 1.69
N ALA A 105 2.50 -5.01 2.15
CA ALA A 105 2.36 -5.30 3.57
C ALA A 105 2.61 -6.78 3.86
N ALA A 106 3.26 -7.06 4.99
CA ALA A 106 3.45 -8.40 5.54
C ALA A 106 4.02 -8.32 6.96
N ASP A 107 3.68 -9.30 7.79
CA ASP A 107 4.32 -9.58 9.07
C ASP A 107 5.75 -10.10 8.85
N LEU A 108 6.75 -9.23 9.00
CA LEU A 108 8.16 -9.50 8.77
C LEU A 108 8.91 -9.90 10.05
N ASN A 109 8.35 -9.57 11.22
CA ASN A 109 8.96 -9.84 12.52
C ASN A 109 8.23 -10.92 13.35
N PHE A 110 7.13 -11.46 12.83
CA PHE A 110 6.28 -12.48 13.45
C PHE A 110 5.62 -12.03 14.76
N ASP A 111 5.31 -10.74 14.90
CA ASP A 111 4.59 -10.20 16.07
C ASP A 111 3.06 -10.24 15.92
N GLY A 112 2.56 -10.67 14.75
CA GLY A 112 1.15 -10.76 14.44
C GLY A 112 0.55 -9.48 13.86
N ARG A 113 1.36 -8.44 13.61
CA ARG A 113 0.99 -7.25 12.83
C ARG A 113 1.78 -7.23 11.54
N ASP A 114 1.13 -6.81 10.47
CA ASP A 114 1.80 -6.59 9.21
C ASP A 114 2.55 -5.25 9.22
N GLU A 115 3.81 -5.26 8.78
CA GLU A 115 4.57 -4.05 8.50
C GLU A 115 4.23 -3.49 7.11
N ILE A 116 4.37 -2.17 6.96
CA ILE A 116 4.19 -1.48 5.69
C ILE A 116 5.53 -1.34 4.99
N ILE A 117 5.66 -1.98 3.84
CA ILE A 117 6.85 -1.92 2.99
C ILE A 117 6.58 -0.90 1.90
N THR A 118 7.54 0.00 1.67
CA THR A 118 7.43 1.02 0.63
C THR A 118 8.63 1.00 -0.30
N GLY A 119 8.38 1.27 -1.58
CA GLY A 119 9.40 1.58 -2.58
C GLY A 119 9.19 2.97 -3.14
N ALA A 120 10.25 3.78 -3.27
CA ALA A 120 10.12 5.09 -3.90
C ALA A 120 9.71 4.95 -5.38
N GLY A 121 8.80 5.79 -5.86
CA GLY A 121 8.42 5.79 -7.28
C GLY A 121 9.51 6.37 -8.22
N PRO A 122 9.18 6.57 -9.51
CA PRO A 122 10.12 7.08 -10.51
C PRO A 122 10.79 8.41 -10.13
N GLY A 123 12.08 8.54 -10.43
CA GLY A 123 12.91 9.69 -10.04
C GLY A 123 13.42 9.63 -8.59
N GLY A 124 12.93 8.68 -7.80
CA GLY A 124 13.45 8.36 -6.47
C GLY A 124 14.63 7.39 -6.53
N GLY A 125 15.42 7.34 -5.46
CA GLY A 125 16.48 6.33 -5.29
C GLY A 125 15.91 4.92 -5.09
N PRO A 126 16.76 3.87 -5.08
CA PRO A 126 16.34 2.48 -4.96
C PRO A 126 15.97 2.09 -3.52
N HIS A 127 15.45 3.03 -2.73
CA HIS A 127 15.12 2.79 -1.33
C HIS A 127 13.93 1.85 -1.21
N VAL A 128 14.10 0.87 -0.31
CA VAL A 128 13.02 0.12 0.31
C VAL A 128 13.00 0.50 1.78
N ARG A 129 11.83 0.87 2.29
CA ARG A 129 11.63 1.23 3.70
C ARG A 129 10.49 0.44 4.31
N ILE A 130 10.70 -0.02 5.53
CA ILE A 130 9.74 -0.79 6.32
C ILE A 130 9.27 0.10 7.45
N PHE A 131 7.96 0.22 7.61
CA PHE A 131 7.30 1.11 8.56
C PHE A 131 6.33 0.32 9.45
N SER A 132 6.18 0.80 10.68
CA SER A 132 4.98 0.51 11.48
C SER A 132 3.77 1.29 10.94
N LYS A 133 2.56 0.96 11.42
CA LYS A 133 1.34 1.68 11.03
C LYS A 133 1.38 3.19 11.27
N THR A 134 2.11 3.67 12.27
CA THR A 134 2.21 5.10 12.62
C THR A 134 3.28 5.85 11.82
N GLY A 135 3.96 5.18 10.87
CA GLY A 135 4.99 5.78 10.04
C GLY A 135 6.37 5.85 10.71
N VAL A 136 6.59 5.15 11.82
CA VAL A 136 7.95 4.95 12.36
C VAL A 136 8.70 3.96 11.47
N ILE A 137 9.89 4.37 10.99
CA ILE A 137 10.79 3.50 10.22
C ILE A 137 11.34 2.41 11.13
N LEU A 138 11.12 1.15 10.75
CA LEU A 138 11.65 -0.03 11.41
C LEU A 138 12.96 -0.49 10.76
N ASN A 139 13.07 -0.34 9.44
CA ASN A 139 14.28 -0.69 8.69
C ASN A 139 14.30 0.01 7.32
N GLU A 140 15.48 0.17 6.72
CA GLU A 140 15.64 0.67 5.35
C GLU A 140 16.91 0.12 4.67
N PHE A 141 16.83 -0.09 3.35
CA PHE A 141 17.96 -0.54 2.54
C PHE A 141 17.79 -0.14 1.07
N PHE A 142 18.84 -0.35 0.28
CA PHE A 142 18.81 -0.17 -1.18
C PHE A 142 18.57 -1.50 -1.89
N GLY A 143 17.53 -1.57 -2.73
CA GLY A 143 17.23 -2.76 -3.54
C GLY A 143 18.09 -2.89 -4.80
N TYR A 144 18.79 -1.82 -5.20
CA TYR A 144 19.66 -1.73 -6.37
C TYR A 144 20.86 -0.82 -6.08
N ASP A 145 21.70 -0.57 -7.09
CA ASP A 145 22.79 0.39 -7.00
C ASP A 145 22.30 1.75 -6.50
N GLN A 146 23.01 2.34 -5.54
CA GLN A 146 22.64 3.60 -4.88
C GLN A 146 22.44 4.79 -5.82
N ASN A 147 22.97 4.74 -7.05
CA ASN A 147 22.81 5.77 -8.07
C ASN A 147 21.61 5.52 -8.99
N PHE A 148 20.94 4.37 -8.89
CA PHE A 148 19.73 4.08 -9.64
C PHE A 148 18.61 5.06 -9.28
N ARG A 149 17.88 5.58 -10.27
CA ARG A 149 16.78 6.54 -10.07
C ARG A 149 15.45 6.11 -10.70
N GLY A 150 15.33 4.84 -11.07
CA GLY A 150 14.09 4.29 -11.63
C GLY A 150 12.98 4.03 -10.61
N GLY A 151 13.30 4.11 -9.31
CA GLY A 151 12.41 3.74 -8.22
C GLY A 151 12.37 2.23 -7.95
N VAL A 152 11.48 1.80 -7.06
CA VAL A 152 11.33 0.40 -6.66
C VAL A 152 9.85 0.05 -6.61
N ASN A 153 9.49 -1.10 -7.20
CA ASN A 153 8.22 -1.76 -6.98
C ASN A 153 8.42 -2.84 -5.92
N VAL A 154 7.54 -2.88 -4.93
CA VAL A 154 7.58 -3.86 -3.83
C VAL A 154 6.32 -4.70 -3.85
N SER A 155 6.46 -5.97 -3.49
CA SER A 155 5.37 -6.89 -3.18
C SER A 155 5.83 -7.83 -2.06
N ALA A 156 4.88 -8.33 -1.29
CA ALA A 156 5.12 -9.34 -0.27
C ALA A 156 4.03 -10.40 -0.35
N ILE A 157 4.35 -11.61 0.09
CA ILE A 157 3.41 -12.74 0.12
C ILE A 157 3.60 -13.52 1.41
N LYS A 158 2.49 -13.74 2.13
CA LYS A 158 2.45 -14.61 3.30
C LYS A 158 2.14 -16.03 2.85
N VAL A 159 3.11 -16.93 2.97
CA VAL A 159 2.93 -18.35 2.59
C VAL A 159 2.42 -19.12 3.80
N LYS A 160 1.16 -19.59 3.75
CA LYS A 160 0.62 -20.52 4.75
C LYS A 160 1.16 -21.92 4.46
N ILE A 161 2.14 -22.37 5.23
CA ILE A 161 2.60 -23.77 5.17
C ILE A 161 1.56 -24.63 5.89
N LYS A 162 0.84 -25.48 5.15
CA LYS A 162 0.04 -26.55 5.77
C LYS A 162 1.00 -27.54 6.42
N LYS A 163 0.87 -27.74 7.72
CA LYS A 163 1.47 -28.89 8.41
C LYS A 163 0.74 -30.16 8.00
#